data_AF-A0A8T0DPS4-F1
#
_entry.id   AF-A0A8T0DPS4-F1
#
_cell.length_a   1.000
_cell.length_b   1.000
_cell.length_c   1.000
_cell.angle_alpha   90.00
_cell.angle_beta   90.00
_cell.angle_gamma   90.00
#
_symmetry.space_group_name_H-M   'P 1'
#
loop_
_entity.id
_entity.type
_entity.pdbx_description
1 polymer ?
#
loop_
_entity_poly.entity_id
_entity_poly.type
_entity_poly.pdbx_seq_one_letter_code
_entity_poly.pdbx_strand_id
1 'polypeptide(L)'
;MIPELIKVHGCLMLFGWNFFLNNGIILSRHYKQMWQQHKLGGFALWFVLHQLFNSMAVVCTVLAVFIVVYYSRGYSELDSMPFAAHPPCGFISGSLILLNPLVALFRCQPTHKMRPAFNWVHFTLGTVAQTLAVSTMAIGLIMQRQASESDQSGHLNLYLASVVFHCVIELFLEFFGYEEIVRYRAVFQTVSDHINVEELDSKRACFKKFIYYLYFAVSLAFTLALVGLLASA
;
A
#
# COMPACT_ATOMS: atom_id res chain seq x y z
N MET A 1 -15.41 24.59 -11.33
CA MET A 1 -13.95 24.34 -11.34
C MET A 1 -13.45 23.92 -9.96
N ILE A 2 -12.69 22.82 -9.87
CA ILE A 2 -12.14 22.31 -8.61
C ILE A 2 -10.95 23.19 -8.16
N PRO A 3 -10.88 23.62 -6.89
CA PRO A 3 -9.75 24.40 -6.38
C PRO A 3 -8.41 23.66 -6.49
N GLU A 4 -7.35 24.36 -6.90
CA GLU A 4 -6.01 23.77 -7.07
C GLU A 4 -5.47 23.09 -5.81
N LEU A 5 -5.69 23.65 -4.61
CA LEU A 5 -5.27 23.03 -3.36
C LEU A 5 -5.96 21.68 -3.10
N ILE A 6 -7.22 21.53 -3.53
CA ILE A 6 -7.96 20.26 -3.41
C ILE A 6 -7.40 19.22 -4.40
N LYS A 7 -7.02 19.64 -5.61
CA LYS A 7 -6.33 18.75 -6.57
C LYS A 7 -4.99 18.27 -6.01
N VAL A 8 -4.18 19.17 -5.45
CA VAL A 8 -2.89 18.80 -4.84
C VAL A 8 -3.09 17.83 -3.68
N HIS A 9 -4.10 18.05 -2.82
CA HIS A 9 -4.47 17.09 -1.77
C HIS A 9 -4.76 15.70 -2.36
N GLY A 10 -5.64 15.60 -3.37
CA GLY A 10 -5.97 14.33 -3.99
C GLY A 10 -4.76 13.66 -4.67
N CYS A 11 -3.90 14.42 -5.35
CA CYS A 11 -2.68 13.91 -5.99
C CYS A 11 -1.70 13.32 -4.96
N LEU A 12 -1.51 14.01 -3.84
CA LEU A 12 -0.67 13.51 -2.74
C LEU A 12 -1.26 12.25 -2.12
N MET A 13 -2.59 12.18 -1.94
CA MET A 13 -3.26 10.98 -1.44
C MET A 13 -3.11 9.79 -2.40
N LEU A 14 -3.21 10.02 -3.73
CA LEU A 14 -2.97 8.99 -4.74
C LEU A 14 -1.54 8.45 -4.67
N PHE A 15 -0.52 9.31 -4.65
CA PHE A 15 0.87 8.85 -4.50
C PHE A 15 1.09 8.12 -3.16
N GLY A 16 0.60 8.70 -2.06
CA GLY A 16 0.78 8.13 -0.73
C GLY A 16 0.15 6.76 -0.56
N TRP A 17 -1.13 6.62 -0.90
CA TRP A 17 -1.93 5.45 -0.58
C TRP A 17 -2.02 4.45 -1.73
N ASN A 18 -2.18 4.90 -2.98
CA ASN A 18 -2.30 3.98 -4.13
C ASN A 18 -0.95 3.42 -4.58
N PHE A 19 0.13 4.19 -4.44
CA PHE A 19 1.47 3.78 -4.85
C PHE A 19 2.37 3.39 -3.68
N PHE A 20 2.79 4.36 -2.86
CA PHE A 20 3.83 4.13 -1.86
C PHE A 20 3.39 3.09 -0.82
N LEU A 21 2.22 3.25 -0.20
CA LEU A 21 1.74 2.32 0.83
C LEU A 21 1.55 0.89 0.28
N ASN A 22 0.89 0.75 -0.87
CA ASN A 22 0.65 -0.56 -1.49
C ASN A 22 1.95 -1.30 -1.84
N ASN A 23 2.97 -0.59 -2.36
CA ASN A 23 4.29 -1.19 -2.61
C ASN A 23 4.99 -1.59 -1.31
N GLY A 24 4.90 -0.76 -0.27
CA GLY A 24 5.42 -1.08 1.06
C GLY A 24 4.79 -2.34 1.65
N ILE A 25 3.47 -2.50 1.51
CA ILE A 25 2.71 -3.65 2.00
C ILE A 25 3.11 -4.92 1.25
N ILE A 26 3.06 -4.93 -0.08
CA ILE A 26 3.41 -6.12 -0.89
C ILE A 26 4.83 -6.59 -0.58
N LEU A 27 5.80 -5.68 -0.52
CA LEU A 27 7.19 -6.01 -0.17
C LEU A 27 7.26 -6.73 1.17
N SER A 28 6.59 -6.17 2.18
CA SER A 28 6.60 -6.75 3.52
C SER A 28 5.83 -8.05 3.62
N ARG A 29 4.82 -8.32 2.78
CA ARG A 29 4.03 -9.55 2.86
C ARG A 29 4.70 -10.70 2.12
N HIS A 30 5.09 -10.46 0.87
CA HIS A 30 5.44 -11.55 -0.06
C HIS A 30 6.94 -11.64 -0.39
N TYR A 31 7.73 -10.60 -0.06
CA TYR A 31 9.12 -10.46 -0.49
C TYR A 31 10.15 -10.43 0.64
N LYS A 32 9.79 -10.79 1.89
CA LYS A 32 10.75 -10.85 3.03
C LYS A 32 11.94 -11.78 2.80
N GLN A 33 11.71 -12.88 2.08
CA GLN A 33 12.74 -13.86 1.74
C GLN A 33 13.48 -13.53 0.44
N MET A 34 13.02 -12.49 -0.28
CA MET A 34 13.68 -12.03 -1.48
C MET A 34 14.81 -11.09 -1.13
N TRP A 35 15.90 -11.20 -1.88
CA TRP A 35 17.10 -10.39 -1.70
C TRP A 35 17.74 -10.48 -0.30
N GLN A 36 17.64 -11.61 0.41
CA GLN A 36 18.28 -11.76 1.74
C GLN A 36 19.82 -11.63 1.69
N GLN A 37 20.42 -11.94 0.53
CA GLN A 37 21.83 -11.74 0.23
C GLN A 37 22.20 -10.24 0.15
N HIS A 38 21.23 -9.37 -0.18
CA HIS A 38 21.44 -7.94 -0.31
C HIS A 38 21.03 -7.24 0.98
N LYS A 39 22.02 -6.68 1.67
CA LYS A 39 21.83 -5.86 2.86
C LYS A 39 22.27 -4.43 2.57
N LEU A 40 21.48 -3.46 3.01
CA LEU A 40 21.87 -2.06 3.00
C LEU A 40 22.00 -1.60 4.45
N GLY A 41 23.19 -1.15 4.85
CA GLY A 41 23.46 -0.74 6.24
C GLY A 41 23.21 -1.86 7.27
N GLY A 42 23.41 -3.12 6.90
CA GLY A 42 23.17 -4.29 7.76
C GLY A 42 21.72 -4.77 7.83
N PHE A 43 20.76 -4.04 7.26
CA PHE A 43 19.35 -4.43 7.18
C PHE A 43 19.03 -5.12 5.85
N ALA A 44 18.10 -6.08 5.89
CA ALA A 44 17.62 -6.75 4.67
C ALA A 44 16.95 -5.73 3.74
N LEU A 45 17.20 -5.84 2.43
CA LEU A 45 16.72 -4.86 1.43
C LEU A 45 15.21 -4.63 1.48
N TRP A 46 14.40 -5.70 1.60
CA TRP A 46 12.94 -5.58 1.69
C TRP A 46 12.50 -4.69 2.85
N PHE A 47 13.23 -4.71 3.98
CA PHE A 47 12.89 -3.96 5.17
C PHE A 47 13.18 -2.47 4.98
N VAL A 48 14.33 -2.16 4.38
CA VAL A 48 14.70 -0.80 4.02
C VAL A 48 13.72 -0.22 3.01
N LEU A 49 13.37 -0.97 1.97
CA LEU A 49 12.39 -0.53 0.98
C LEU A 49 11.01 -0.35 1.61
N HIS A 50 10.54 -1.30 2.44
CA HIS A 50 9.29 -1.14 3.18
C HIS A 50 9.28 0.15 4.01
N GLN A 51 10.35 0.43 4.75
CA GLN A 51 10.47 1.66 5.54
C GLN A 51 10.45 2.91 4.64
N LEU A 52 11.17 2.90 3.52
CA LEU A 52 11.20 4.01 2.57
C LEU A 52 9.80 4.29 2.02
N PHE A 53 9.13 3.27 1.47
CA PHE A 53 7.78 3.38 0.92
C PHE A 53 6.78 3.90 1.96
N ASN A 54 6.75 3.34 3.16
CA ASN A 54 5.83 3.79 4.21
C ASN A 54 6.16 5.20 4.72
N SER A 55 7.44 5.58 4.79
CA SER A 55 7.84 6.95 5.14
C SER A 55 7.35 7.96 4.11
N MET A 56 7.49 7.65 2.82
CA MET A 56 6.97 8.50 1.75
C MET A 56 5.45 8.63 1.81
N ALA A 57 4.72 7.53 2.09
CA ALA A 57 3.27 7.57 2.29
C ALA A 57 2.86 8.46 3.46
N VAL A 58 3.59 8.43 4.57
CA VAL A 58 3.39 9.31 5.73
C VAL A 58 3.61 10.78 5.34
N VAL A 59 4.72 11.09 4.66
CA VAL A 59 5.01 12.47 4.23
C VAL A 59 3.91 13.00 3.30
N CYS A 60 3.50 12.22 2.30
CA CYS A 60 2.39 12.59 1.42
C CYS A 60 1.09 12.84 2.21
N THR A 61 0.77 11.97 3.17
CA THR A 61 -0.44 12.09 3.99
C THR A 61 -0.43 13.33 4.86
N VAL A 62 0.67 13.62 5.56
CA VAL A 62 0.79 14.80 6.43
C VAL A 62 0.64 16.08 5.62
N LEU A 63 1.32 16.17 4.48
CA LEU A 63 1.21 17.34 3.58
C LEU A 63 -0.22 17.49 3.05
N ALA A 64 -0.84 16.40 2.59
CA ALA A 64 -2.20 16.42 2.06
C ALA A 64 -3.23 16.82 3.11
N VAL A 65 -3.13 16.30 4.35
CA VAL A 65 -4.01 16.66 5.46
C VAL A 65 -3.84 18.13 5.83
N PHE A 66 -2.60 18.62 5.91
CA PHE A 66 -2.34 20.03 6.17
C PHE A 66 -2.99 20.94 5.12
N ILE A 67 -2.83 20.60 3.83
CA ILE A 67 -3.42 21.35 2.72
C ILE A 67 -4.95 21.40 2.81
N VAL A 68 -5.62 20.27 3.03
CA VAL A 68 -7.09 20.24 3.05
C VAL A 68 -7.67 20.92 4.28
N VAL A 69 -7.02 20.82 5.44
CA VAL A 69 -7.42 21.52 6.66
C VAL A 69 -7.24 23.03 6.50
N TYR A 70 -6.10 23.46 5.93
CA TYR A 70 -5.85 24.87 5.62
C TYR A 70 -6.90 25.42 4.66
N TYR A 71 -7.19 24.70 3.56
CA TYR A 71 -8.20 25.09 2.59
C TYR A 71 -9.60 25.17 3.22
N SER A 72 -9.96 24.19 4.05
CA SER A 72 -11.28 24.11 4.69
C SER A 72 -11.44 25.04 5.89
N ARG A 73 -10.38 25.77 6.29
CA ARG A 73 -10.33 26.61 7.50
C ARG A 73 -10.65 25.84 8.79
N GLY A 74 -10.34 24.55 8.84
CA GLY A 74 -10.66 23.68 9.95
C GLY A 74 -11.21 22.32 9.50
N TYR A 75 -12.07 21.73 10.34
CA TYR A 75 -12.76 20.49 10.02
C TYR A 75 -13.89 20.76 9.02
N SER A 76 -14.10 19.83 8.09
CA SER A 76 -15.11 19.97 7.04
C SER A 76 -16.53 19.77 7.59
N GLU A 77 -17.48 20.61 7.16
CA GLU A 77 -18.89 20.57 7.57
C GLU A 77 -19.77 19.74 6.60
N LEU A 78 -19.20 18.78 5.88
CA LEU A 78 -19.97 17.88 5.01
C LEU A 78 -20.96 17.05 5.84
N ASP A 79 -22.25 17.17 5.53
CA ASP A 79 -23.36 16.63 6.33
C ASP A 79 -24.15 15.51 5.63
N SER A 80 -24.08 15.43 4.31
CA SER A 80 -24.78 14.43 3.50
C SER A 80 -23.91 13.22 3.18
N MET A 81 -24.46 12.01 3.38
CA MET A 81 -23.81 10.76 2.96
C MET A 81 -23.82 10.63 1.43
N PRO A 82 -22.75 10.08 0.81
CA PRO A 82 -21.57 9.49 1.46
C PRO A 82 -20.45 10.48 1.83
N PHE A 83 -20.57 11.77 1.51
CA PHE A 83 -19.48 12.74 1.64
C PHE A 83 -19.14 13.10 3.08
N ALA A 84 -20.13 13.09 3.97
CA ALA A 84 -19.93 13.25 5.40
C ALA A 84 -18.95 12.21 6.00
N ALA A 85 -18.78 11.04 5.36
CA ALA A 85 -17.85 10.02 5.81
C ALA A 85 -16.39 10.29 5.40
N HIS A 86 -16.13 11.14 4.39
CA HIS A 86 -14.77 11.35 3.88
C HIS A 86 -13.82 11.97 4.93
N PRO A 87 -14.16 13.09 5.59
CA PRO A 87 -13.29 13.67 6.61
C PRO A 87 -12.99 12.70 7.79
N PRO A 88 -13.98 12.09 8.48
CA PRO A 88 -13.67 11.22 9.61
C PRO A 88 -12.88 9.98 9.19
N CYS A 89 -13.23 9.32 8.08
CA CYS A 89 -12.45 8.16 7.60
C CYS A 89 -11.03 8.55 7.18
N GLY A 90 -10.84 9.72 6.57
CA GLY A 90 -9.53 10.25 6.20
C GLY A 90 -8.66 10.57 7.43
N PHE A 91 -9.22 11.23 8.44
CA PHE A 91 -8.50 11.48 9.69
C PHE A 91 -8.14 10.20 10.43
N ILE A 92 -9.06 9.24 10.55
CA ILE A 92 -8.79 7.94 11.18
C ILE A 92 -7.67 7.20 10.44
N SER A 93 -7.76 7.11 9.11
CA SER A 93 -6.72 6.46 8.29
C SER A 93 -5.36 7.16 8.44
N GLY A 94 -5.37 8.49 8.42
CA GLY A 94 -4.19 9.34 8.66
C GLY A 94 -3.57 9.15 10.05
N SER A 95 -4.38 9.05 11.09
CA SER A 95 -3.90 8.77 12.45
C SER A 95 -3.30 7.36 12.56
N LEU A 96 -3.92 6.36 11.93
CA LEU A 96 -3.43 4.99 11.98
C LEU A 96 -2.10 4.82 11.24
N ILE A 97 -1.92 5.46 10.07
CA ILE A 97 -0.63 5.40 9.35
C ILE A 97 0.49 6.15 10.09
N LEU A 98 0.17 7.14 10.92
CA LEU A 98 1.13 7.80 11.81
C LEU A 98 1.43 6.99 13.06
N LEU A 99 0.43 6.32 13.63
CA LEU A 99 0.60 5.45 14.79
C LEU A 99 1.44 4.21 14.46
N ASN A 100 1.30 3.67 13.24
CA ASN A 100 1.98 2.44 12.86
C ASN A 100 3.53 2.51 12.91
N PRO A 101 4.21 3.56 12.42
CA PRO A 101 5.66 3.73 12.59
C PRO A 101 6.04 4.05 14.04
N LEU A 102 5.19 4.72 14.83
CA LEU A 102 5.44 4.91 16.27
C LEU A 102 5.46 3.56 17.00
N VAL A 103 4.52 2.68 16.70
CA VAL A 103 4.55 1.29 17.19
C VAL A 103 5.82 0.59 16.71
N ALA A 104 6.25 0.81 15.46
CA ALA A 104 7.47 0.24 14.90
C ALA A 104 8.76 0.67 15.64
N LEU A 105 8.77 1.81 16.33
CA LEU A 105 9.91 2.21 17.20
C LEU A 105 10.07 1.28 18.41
N PHE A 106 8.99 0.66 18.87
CA PHE A 106 9.00 -0.32 19.96
C PHE A 106 9.22 -1.76 19.47
N ARG A 107 9.68 -1.93 18.21
CA ARG A 107 9.93 -3.25 17.63
C ARG A 107 11.01 -3.99 18.40
N CYS A 108 10.63 -5.13 18.99
CA CYS A 108 11.56 -6.03 19.65
C CYS A 108 12.33 -6.93 18.67
N GLN A 109 13.44 -7.52 19.15
CA GLN A 109 14.27 -8.44 18.37
C GLN A 109 13.48 -9.66 17.87
N PRO A 110 13.89 -10.31 16.75
CA PRO A 110 13.15 -11.42 16.16
C PRO A 110 12.84 -12.59 17.10
N THR A 111 13.70 -12.87 18.07
CA THR A 111 13.59 -13.98 19.02
C THR A 111 12.83 -13.63 20.30
N HIS A 112 12.40 -12.38 20.46
CA HIS A 112 11.78 -11.91 21.70
C HIS A 112 10.31 -12.38 21.84
N LYS A 113 9.89 -12.75 23.06
CA LYS A 113 8.54 -13.28 23.35
C LYS A 113 7.38 -12.35 22.96
N MET A 114 7.61 -11.03 22.95
CA MET A 114 6.59 -10.03 22.55
C MET A 114 6.55 -9.79 21.03
N ARG A 115 7.41 -10.46 20.24
CA ARG A 115 7.46 -10.26 18.79
C ARG A 115 6.14 -10.62 18.07
N PRO A 116 5.42 -11.70 18.45
CA PRO A 116 4.10 -11.98 17.88
C PRO A 116 3.09 -10.87 18.16
N ALA A 117 3.04 -10.35 19.39
CA ALA A 117 2.14 -9.25 19.76
C ALA A 117 2.45 -7.98 18.96
N PHE A 118 3.73 -7.60 18.86
CA PHE A 118 4.18 -6.50 18.02
C PHE A 118 3.73 -6.68 16.55
N ASN A 119 3.98 -7.87 15.97
CA ASN A 119 3.64 -8.15 14.58
C ASN A 119 2.13 -8.01 14.34
N TRP A 120 1.30 -8.53 15.26
CA TRP A 120 -0.17 -8.43 15.17
C TRP A 120 -0.65 -6.99 15.27
N VAL A 121 -0.17 -6.22 16.25
CA VAL A 121 -0.56 -4.81 16.39
C VAL A 121 -0.17 -4.01 15.14
N HIS A 122 1.09 -4.13 14.70
CA HIS A 122 1.59 -3.43 13.52
C HIS A 122 0.83 -3.82 12.24
N PHE A 123 0.52 -5.11 12.08
CA PHE A 123 -0.25 -5.64 10.96
C PHE A 123 -1.70 -5.13 10.96
N THR A 124 -2.38 -5.20 12.10
CA THR A 124 -3.79 -4.79 12.22
C THR A 124 -3.95 -3.30 11.98
N LEU A 125 -3.09 -2.46 12.59
CA LEU A 125 -3.13 -1.01 12.37
C LEU A 125 -2.95 -0.66 10.89
N GLY A 126 -1.95 -1.26 10.23
CA GLY A 126 -1.70 -1.02 8.80
C GLY A 126 -2.86 -1.48 7.90
N THR A 127 -3.43 -2.65 8.20
CA THR A 127 -4.51 -3.23 7.39
C THR A 127 -5.81 -2.45 7.53
N VAL A 128 -6.16 -2.03 8.75
CA VAL A 128 -7.34 -1.18 9.00
C VAL A 128 -7.16 0.18 8.33
N ALA A 129 -5.98 0.80 8.43
CA ALA A 129 -5.68 2.06 7.76
C ALA A 129 -5.85 1.96 6.24
N GLN A 130 -5.28 0.92 5.61
CA GLN A 130 -5.38 0.71 4.17
C GLN A 130 -6.84 0.50 3.72
N THR A 131 -7.60 -0.31 4.46
CA THR A 131 -9.00 -0.62 4.12
C THR A 131 -9.89 0.62 4.18
N LEU A 132 -9.73 1.44 5.22
CA LEU A 132 -10.46 2.71 5.36
C LEU A 132 -10.03 3.71 4.29
N ALA A 133 -8.74 3.78 3.97
CA ALA A 133 -8.23 4.68 2.94
C ALA A 133 -8.79 4.35 1.55
N VAL A 134 -8.94 3.07 1.20
CA VAL A 134 -9.55 2.68 -0.09
C VAL A 134 -10.95 3.26 -0.25
N SER A 135 -11.77 3.12 0.79
CA SER A 135 -13.12 3.67 0.80
C SER A 135 -13.12 5.20 0.79
N THR A 136 -12.23 5.82 1.57
CA THR A 136 -12.08 7.28 1.66
C THR A 136 -11.70 7.92 0.33
N MET A 137 -10.76 7.28 -0.39
CA MET A 137 -10.32 7.71 -1.72
C MET A 137 -11.44 7.60 -2.76
N ALA A 138 -12.19 6.49 -2.75
CA ALA A 138 -13.35 6.34 -3.63
C ALA A 138 -14.38 7.45 -3.41
N ILE A 139 -14.70 7.78 -2.15
CA ILE A 139 -15.60 8.91 -1.82
C ILE A 139 -15.01 10.23 -2.33
N GLY A 140 -13.72 10.48 -2.15
CA GLY A 140 -13.05 11.68 -2.63
C GLY A 140 -13.14 11.85 -4.16
N LEU A 141 -12.98 10.76 -4.92
CA LEU A 141 -13.14 10.78 -6.38
C LEU A 141 -14.61 10.97 -6.81
N ILE A 142 -15.59 10.49 -6.04
CA ILE A 142 -17.01 10.76 -6.28
C ILE A 142 -17.32 12.25 -6.04
N MET A 143 -16.79 12.84 -4.95
CA MET A 143 -16.92 14.27 -4.67
C MET A 143 -16.32 15.12 -5.80
N GLN A 144 -15.14 14.73 -6.29
CA GLN A 144 -14.49 15.37 -7.42
C GLN A 144 -15.37 15.33 -8.67
N ARG A 145 -15.92 14.15 -8.99
CA ARG A 145 -16.81 13.99 -10.15
C ARG A 145 -18.03 14.90 -10.06
N GLN A 146 -18.63 15.07 -8.89
CA GLN A 146 -19.78 15.95 -8.71
C GLN A 146 -19.42 17.44 -8.77
N ALA A 147 -18.21 17.80 -8.38
CA ALA A 147 -17.71 19.17 -8.45
C ALA A 147 -17.21 19.58 -9.84
N SER A 148 -17.06 18.62 -10.77
CA SER A 148 -16.59 18.86 -12.14
C SER A 148 -17.76 19.04 -13.11
N GLU A 149 -17.56 19.94 -14.08
CA GLU A 149 -18.52 20.18 -15.17
C GLU A 149 -18.42 19.13 -16.28
N SER A 150 -17.35 18.34 -16.30
CA SER A 150 -17.12 17.25 -17.27
C SER A 150 -17.39 15.88 -16.64
N ASP A 151 -17.78 14.89 -17.44
CA ASP A 151 -17.95 13.52 -16.93
C ASP A 151 -16.59 12.91 -16.56
N GLN A 152 -16.31 12.88 -15.26
CA GLN A 152 -15.09 12.28 -14.69
C GLN A 152 -15.31 10.86 -14.18
N SER A 153 -16.33 10.15 -14.69
CA SER A 153 -16.60 8.74 -14.38
C SER A 153 -15.38 7.83 -14.57
N GLY A 154 -14.53 8.16 -15.56
CA GLY A 154 -13.28 7.46 -15.84
C GLY A 154 -12.28 7.47 -14.67
N HIS A 155 -12.26 8.51 -13.82
CA HIS A 155 -11.30 8.59 -12.70
C HIS A 155 -11.60 7.53 -11.65
N LEU A 156 -12.87 7.41 -11.26
CA LEU A 156 -13.31 6.40 -10.29
C LEU A 156 -13.10 4.99 -10.85
N ASN A 157 -13.48 4.75 -12.10
CA ASN A 157 -13.31 3.43 -12.73
C ASN A 157 -11.84 3.01 -12.81
N LEU A 158 -10.94 3.94 -13.16
CA LEU A 158 -9.51 3.69 -13.21
C LEU A 158 -8.94 3.39 -11.81
N TYR A 159 -9.40 4.09 -10.79
CA TYR A 159 -9.03 3.83 -9.40
C TYR A 159 -9.54 2.45 -8.91
N LEU A 160 -10.80 2.11 -9.19
CA LEU A 160 -11.32 0.79 -8.85
C LEU A 160 -10.57 -0.33 -9.58
N ALA A 161 -10.17 -0.10 -10.83
CA ALA A 161 -9.31 -1.02 -11.57
C ALA A 161 -7.94 -1.19 -10.90
N SER A 162 -7.32 -0.13 -10.39
CA SER A 162 -6.04 -0.22 -9.66
C SER A 162 -6.19 -0.98 -8.34
N VAL A 163 -7.30 -0.80 -7.62
CA VAL A 163 -7.63 -1.56 -6.40
C VAL A 163 -7.82 -3.04 -6.72
N VAL A 164 -8.63 -3.39 -7.74
CA VAL A 164 -8.84 -4.77 -8.16
C VAL A 164 -7.52 -5.41 -8.59
N PHE A 165 -6.70 -4.71 -9.36
CA PHE A 165 -5.36 -5.17 -9.75
C PHE A 165 -4.49 -5.48 -8.53
N HIS A 166 -4.43 -4.58 -7.54
CA HIS A 166 -3.69 -4.79 -6.30
C HIS A 166 -4.19 -6.03 -5.55
N CYS A 167 -5.51 -6.18 -5.37
CA CYS A 167 -6.10 -7.34 -4.70
C CYS A 167 -5.82 -8.64 -5.44
N VAL A 168 -5.93 -8.67 -6.77
CA VAL A 168 -5.62 -9.86 -7.58
C VAL A 168 -4.16 -10.26 -7.42
N ILE A 169 -3.23 -9.31 -7.43
CA ILE A 169 -1.80 -9.60 -7.24
C ILE A 169 -1.52 -10.09 -5.81
N GLU A 170 -2.10 -9.48 -4.77
CA GLU A 170 -1.96 -9.97 -3.39
C GLU A 170 -2.49 -11.40 -3.24
N LEU A 171 -3.69 -11.69 -3.76
CA LEU A 171 -4.28 -13.03 -3.71
C LEU A 171 -3.43 -14.06 -4.49
N PHE A 172 -2.95 -13.68 -5.69
CA PHE A 172 -2.06 -14.52 -6.48
C PHE A 172 -0.76 -14.83 -5.74
N LEU A 173 -0.12 -13.82 -5.15
CA LEU A 173 1.12 -13.99 -4.40
C LEU A 173 0.93 -14.77 -3.10
N GLU A 174 -0.22 -14.64 -2.44
CA GLU A 174 -0.58 -15.42 -1.26
C GLU A 174 -0.76 -16.90 -1.62
N PHE A 175 -1.54 -17.18 -2.68
CA PHE A 175 -1.71 -18.55 -3.19
C PHE A 175 -0.37 -19.17 -3.60
N PHE A 176 0.43 -18.43 -4.37
CA PHE A 176 1.76 -18.87 -4.79
C PHE A 176 2.70 -19.08 -3.60
N GLY A 177 2.61 -18.27 -2.55
CA GLY A 177 3.37 -18.44 -1.31
C GLY A 177 2.92 -19.65 -0.51
N TYR A 178 1.62 -19.94 -0.46
CA TYR A 178 1.07 -21.12 0.19
C TYR A 178 1.55 -22.41 -0.46
N GLU A 179 1.48 -22.51 -1.81
CA GLU A 179 1.97 -23.67 -2.55
C GLU A 179 3.47 -23.94 -2.30
N GLU A 180 4.27 -22.87 -2.17
CA GLU A 180 5.69 -22.95 -1.83
C GLU A 180 5.90 -23.65 -0.49
N ILE A 181 5.16 -23.23 0.53
CA ILE A 181 5.27 -23.77 1.89
C ILE A 181 4.85 -25.25 1.92
N VAL A 182 3.75 -25.60 1.25
CA VAL A 182 3.27 -26.99 1.18
C VAL A 182 4.28 -27.88 0.49
N ARG A 183 4.81 -27.45 -0.66
CA ARG A 183 5.81 -28.20 -1.42
C ARG A 183 7.12 -28.37 -0.66
N TYR A 184 7.61 -27.31 0.00
CA TYR A 184 8.82 -27.37 0.79
C TYR A 184 8.69 -28.37 1.95
N ARG A 185 7.55 -28.37 2.64
CA ARG A 185 7.24 -29.35 3.69
C ARG A 185 7.19 -30.78 3.15
N ALA A 186 6.57 -31.00 1.99
CA ALA A 186 6.49 -32.32 1.37
C ALA A 186 7.88 -32.84 0.98
N VAL A 187 8.70 -32.03 0.30
CA VAL A 187 10.07 -32.39 -0.09
C VAL A 187 10.93 -32.74 1.14
N PHE A 188 10.86 -31.94 2.20
CA PHE A 188 11.56 -32.20 3.47
C PHE A 188 11.17 -33.52 4.13
N GLN A 189 9.96 -34.00 3.90
CA GLN A 189 9.48 -35.28 4.45
C GLN A 189 9.87 -36.48 3.59
N THR A 190 10.07 -36.31 2.28
CA THR A 190 10.16 -37.44 1.36
C THR A 190 11.56 -37.88 0.95
N VAL A 191 12.57 -37.02 0.78
CA VAL A 191 13.72 -37.44 -0.07
C VAL A 191 15.09 -36.83 0.29
N SER A 192 16.05 -37.75 0.40
CA SER A 192 17.53 -37.67 0.45
C SER A 192 18.18 -37.52 -0.94
N ASP A 193 17.42 -37.22 -1.99
CA ASP A 193 17.92 -37.20 -3.37
C ASP A 193 18.14 -35.79 -3.89
N HIS A 194 19.27 -35.66 -4.59
CA HIS A 194 19.79 -34.49 -5.27
C HIS A 194 18.91 -34.01 -6.45
N ILE A 195 17.63 -33.75 -6.21
CA ILE A 195 16.85 -32.89 -7.09
C ILE A 195 17.53 -31.53 -7.11
N ASN A 196 17.58 -30.89 -8.28
CA ASN A 196 18.05 -29.51 -8.50
C ASN A 196 17.17 -28.47 -7.76
N VAL A 197 17.03 -28.60 -6.43
CA VAL A 197 16.27 -27.71 -5.55
C VAL A 197 16.80 -26.28 -5.69
N GLU A 198 18.12 -26.11 -5.78
CA GLU A 198 18.74 -24.81 -6.02
C GLU A 198 18.34 -24.17 -7.37
N GLU A 199 18.27 -24.95 -8.45
CA GLU A 199 17.87 -24.44 -9.76
C GLU A 199 16.39 -24.03 -9.77
N LEU A 200 15.54 -24.83 -9.13
CA LEU A 200 14.11 -24.57 -9.01
C LEU A 200 13.85 -23.31 -8.16
N ASP A 201 14.54 -23.19 -7.02
CA ASP A 201 14.48 -22.03 -6.12
C ASP A 201 14.97 -20.76 -6.83
N SER A 202 16.03 -20.86 -7.64
CA SER A 202 16.55 -19.75 -8.45
C SER A 202 15.54 -19.27 -9.50
N LYS A 203 14.93 -20.18 -10.27
CA LYS A 203 13.90 -19.83 -11.27
C LYS A 203 12.68 -19.18 -10.62
N ARG A 204 12.25 -19.70 -9.46
CA ARG A 204 11.12 -19.15 -8.70
C ARG A 204 11.43 -17.77 -8.12
N ALA A 205 12.63 -17.58 -7.58
CA ALA A 205 13.11 -16.28 -7.12
C ALA A 205 13.13 -15.25 -8.27
N CYS A 206 13.60 -15.64 -9.46
CA CYS A 206 13.56 -14.80 -10.66
C CYS A 206 12.13 -14.43 -11.05
N PHE A 207 11.23 -15.41 -11.06
CA PHE A 207 9.81 -15.18 -11.37
C PHE A 207 9.14 -14.23 -10.38
N LYS A 208 9.34 -14.41 -9.05
CA LYS A 208 8.82 -13.47 -8.04
C LYS A 208 9.36 -12.05 -8.27
N LYS A 209 10.65 -11.88 -8.55
CA LYS A 209 11.22 -10.56 -8.87
C LYS A 209 10.55 -9.93 -10.09
N PHE A 210 10.36 -10.71 -11.16
CA PHE A 210 9.64 -10.25 -12.35
C PHE A 210 8.23 -9.77 -12.01
N ILE A 211 7.46 -10.55 -11.25
CA ILE A 211 6.11 -10.17 -10.80
C ILE A 211 6.13 -8.88 -9.98
N TYR A 212 7.10 -8.70 -9.08
CA TYR A 212 7.24 -7.45 -8.33
C TYR A 212 7.52 -6.26 -9.22
N TYR A 213 8.47 -6.36 -10.15
CA TYR A 213 8.80 -5.24 -11.05
C TYR A 213 7.64 -4.89 -11.98
N LEU A 214 6.91 -5.90 -12.46
CA LEU A 214 5.69 -5.70 -13.24
C LEU A 214 4.62 -4.99 -12.39
N TYR A 215 4.37 -5.48 -11.17
CA TYR A 215 3.44 -4.85 -10.23
C TYR A 215 3.82 -3.39 -9.95
N PHE A 216 5.09 -3.12 -9.66
CA PHE A 216 5.60 -1.78 -9.39
C PHE A 216 5.35 -0.85 -10.57
N ALA A 217 5.69 -1.28 -11.80
CA ALA A 217 5.50 -0.50 -13.01
C ALA A 217 4.02 -0.22 -13.31
N VAL A 218 3.15 -1.23 -13.18
CA VAL A 218 1.71 -1.09 -13.41
C VAL A 218 1.05 -0.21 -12.33
N SER A 219 1.41 -0.39 -11.07
CA SER A 219 0.95 0.46 -9.95
C SER A 219 1.38 1.92 -10.13
N LEU A 220 2.60 2.17 -10.60
CA LEU A 220 3.07 3.51 -10.95
C LEU A 220 2.27 4.08 -12.11
N ALA A 221 2.04 3.32 -13.18
CA ALA A 221 1.28 3.76 -14.35
C ALA A 221 -0.16 4.15 -13.98
N PHE A 222 -0.86 3.32 -13.18
CA PHE A 222 -2.19 3.66 -12.65
C PHE A 222 -2.16 4.97 -11.86
N THR A 223 -1.17 5.13 -10.98
CA THR A 223 -1.08 6.32 -10.13
C THR A 223 -0.78 7.57 -10.95
N LEU A 224 0.15 7.51 -11.90
CA LEU A 224 0.47 8.63 -12.79
C LEU A 224 -0.71 9.01 -13.67
N ALA A 225 -1.45 8.03 -14.20
CA ALA A 225 -2.65 8.28 -14.98
C ALA A 225 -3.74 8.97 -14.13
N LEU A 226 -4.01 8.47 -12.93
CA LEU A 226 -4.97 9.08 -12.00
C LEU A 226 -4.57 10.50 -11.59
N VAL A 227 -3.30 10.73 -11.30
CA VAL A 227 -2.76 12.05 -10.95
C VAL A 227 -2.86 13.01 -12.14
N GLY A 228 -2.50 12.57 -13.35
CA GLY A 228 -2.60 13.40 -14.56
C GLY A 228 -4.04 13.79 -14.87
N LEU A 229 -4.97 12.85 -14.71
CA LEU A 229 -6.40 13.08 -14.84
C LEU A 229 -6.94 14.05 -13.78
N LEU A 230 -6.55 13.90 -12.52
CA LEU A 230 -6.92 14.83 -11.44
C LEU A 230 -6.31 16.22 -11.60
N ALA A 231 -5.08 16.33 -12.08
CA ALA A 231 -4.41 17.60 -12.29
C ALA A 231 -4.99 18.40 -13.48
N SER A 232 -5.54 17.71 -14.48
CA SER A 232 -6.14 18.31 -15.68
C SER A 232 -7.65 18.59 -15.57
N ALA A 233 -8.30 18.07 -14.53
CA ALA A 233 -9.70 18.30 -14.17
C ALA A 233 -10.02 19.77 -13.83
#